data_AF-A0A530RAG5-F1
#
_entry.id   AF-A0A530RAG5-F1
#
_cell.length_a   1.000
_cell.length_b   1.000
_cell.length_c   1.000
_cell.angle_alpha   90.00
_cell.angle_beta   90.00
_cell.angle_gamma   90.00
#
_symmetry.space_group_name_H-M   'P 1'
#
loop_
_entity.id
_entity.type
_entity.pdbx_description
1 polymer ?
#
loop_
_entity_poly.entity_id
_entity_poly.type
_entity_poly.pdbx_seq_one_letter_code
_entity_poly.pdbx_strand_id
1 'polypeptide(L)' 'GKPAIELQTRIELTGNHAALARLGFRETERTAHKGYDRPTSITMRKVIS' A
#
# COMPACT_ATOMS: atom_id res chain seq x y z
N GLY A 1 14.72 -14.48 8.15
CA GLY A 1 13.38 -13.85 8.22
C GLY A 1 13.05 -13.20 6.89
N LYS A 2 11.80 -12.75 6.68
CA LYS A 2 11.45 -11.92 5.50
C LYS A 2 12.01 -10.50 5.71
N PRO A 3 12.61 -9.86 4.68
CA PRO A 3 13.25 -8.55 4.83
C PRO A 3 12.27 -7.37 4.85
N ALA A 4 10.99 -7.61 4.53
CA ALA A 4 9.96 -6.58 4.49
C ALA A 4 8.56 -7.15 4.72
N ILE A 5 7.65 -6.28 5.14
CA ILE A 5 6.20 -6.50 5.14
C ILE A 5 5.60 -5.70 4.00
N GLU A 6 4.67 -6.30 3.27
CA GLU A 6 3.92 -5.67 2.19
C GLU A 6 2.42 -5.84 2.44
N LEU A 7 1.66 -4.77 2.18
CA LEU A 7 0.22 -4.70 2.35
C LEU A 7 -0.37 -3.98 1.15
N GLN A 8 -1.57 -4.39 0.72
CA GLN A 8 -2.37 -3.63 -0.23
C GLN A 8 -3.57 -3.01 0.46
N THR A 9 -3.88 -1.76 0.11
CA THR A 9 -5.06 -1.04 0.61
C THR A 9 -5.83 -0.41 -0.54
N ARG A 10 -7.12 -0.17 -0.36
CA ARG A 10 -7.94 0.58 -1.34
C ARG A 10 -7.47 2.03 -1.42
N ILE A 11 -7.50 2.62 -2.61
CA ILE A 11 -7.00 3.98 -2.86
C ILE A 11 -7.85 5.06 -2.15
N GLU A 12 -9.10 4.75 -1.84
CA GLU A 12 -10.05 5.66 -1.20
C GLU A 12 -9.83 5.75 0.33
N LEU A 13 -9.16 4.76 0.93
CA LEU A 13 -8.98 4.65 2.39
C LEU A 13 -7.78 5.46 2.89
N THR A 14 -7.80 6.77 2.66
CA THR A 14 -6.68 7.69 2.98
C THR A 14 -6.27 7.67 4.46
N GLY A 15 -7.21 7.40 5.37
CA GLY A 15 -6.92 7.20 6.80
C GLY A 15 -6.01 6.00 7.07
N ASN A 16 -6.23 4.89 6.35
CA ASN A 16 -5.36 3.70 6.46
C ASN A 16 -3.96 4.02 5.93
N HIS A 17 -3.85 4.75 4.83
CA HIS A 17 -2.55 5.13 4.25
C HIS A 17 -1.77 5.99 5.23
N ALA A 18 -2.41 6.99 5.84
CA ALA A 18 -1.79 7.86 6.83
C ALA A 18 -1.33 7.07 8.07
N ALA A 19 -2.16 6.14 8.57
CA ALA A 19 -1.78 5.28 9.68
C ALA A 19 -0.57 4.39 9.35
N LEU A 20 -0.58 3.72 8.19
CA LEU A 20 0.52 2.87 7.74
C LEU A 20 1.80 3.67 7.49
N ALA A 21 1.70 4.87 6.93
CA ALA A 21 2.82 5.77 6.74
C ALA A 21 3.50 6.16 8.07
N ARG A 22 2.71 6.42 9.13
CA ARG A 22 3.22 6.67 10.48
C ARG A 22 3.91 5.44 11.09
N LEU A 23 3.48 4.23 10.71
CA LEU A 23 4.12 2.98 11.11
C LEU A 23 5.39 2.66 10.30
N GLY A 24 5.77 3.50 9.34
CA GLY A 24 6.99 3.36 8.54
C GLY A 24 6.80 2.62 7.21
N PHE A 25 5.56 2.39 6.79
CA PHE A 25 5.30 1.91 5.42
C PHE A 25 5.43 3.04 4.41
N ARG A 26 5.83 2.69 3.19
CA ARG A 26 5.88 3.60 2.03
C ARG A 26 5.10 2.99 0.88
N GLU A 27 4.36 3.82 0.16
CA GLU A 27 3.73 3.41 -1.10
C GLU A 27 4.81 3.03 -2.11
N THR A 28 4.60 1.92 -2.81
CA THR A 28 5.53 1.41 -3.84
C THR A 28 4.85 1.17 -5.19
N GLU A 29 3.52 1.03 -5.23
CA GLU A 29 2.79 0.76 -6.46
C GLU A 29 1.32 1.18 -6.34
N ARG A 30 0.69 1.50 -7.48
CA ARG A 30 -0.76 1.63 -7.61
C ARG A 30 -1.25 0.67 -8.70
N THR A 31 -2.31 -0.08 -8.40
CA THR A 31 -2.89 -1.07 -9.33
C THR A 31 -4.39 -0.86 -9.49
N ALA A 32 -4.88 -1.16 -10.69
CA ALA A 32 -6.31 -1.22 -10.98
C ALA A 32 -6.76 -2.69 -11.05
N HIS A 33 -7.94 -3.00 -10.51
CA HIS A 33 -8.57 -4.30 -10.77
C HIS A 33 -8.95 -4.41 -12.25
N LYS A 34 -9.01 -5.65 -12.76
CA LYS A 34 -9.43 -5.91 -14.13
C LYS A 34 -10.80 -5.25 -14.40
N GLY A 35 -10.89 -4.50 -15.50
CA GLY A 35 -12.10 -3.78 -15.90
C GLY A 35 -12.22 -2.35 -15.38
N TYR A 36 -11.18 -1.84 -14.70
CA TYR A 36 -11.09 -0.44 -14.27
C TYR A 36 -9.86 0.23 -14.88
N ASP A 37 -10.05 1.43 -15.43
CA ASP A 37 -8.96 2.23 -16.00
C ASP A 37 -8.24 3.09 -14.96
N ARG A 38 -8.86 3.28 -13.79
CA ARG A 38 -8.31 4.06 -12.68
C ARG A 38 -7.76 3.11 -11.60
N PRO A 39 -6.63 3.43 -10.96
CA PRO A 39 -6.13 2.64 -9.85
C PRO A 39 -7.16 2.54 -8.73
N THR A 40 -7.28 1.35 -8.16
CA THR A 40 -8.22 1.01 -7.09
C THR A 40 -7.53 0.52 -5.83
N SER A 41 -6.22 0.26 -5.91
CA SER A 41 -5.39 -0.25 -4.81
C SER A 41 -4.02 0.42 -4.79
N ILE A 42 -3.44 0.53 -3.60
CA ILE A 42 -2.07 0.96 -3.33
C ILE A 42 -1.33 -0.18 -2.63
N THR A 43 -0.15 -0.54 -3.12
CA THR A 43 0.80 -1.41 -2.42
C THR A 43 1.70 -0.56 -1.53
N MET A 44 1.82 -0.92 -0.25
CA MET A 44 2.68 -0.25 0.73
C MET A 44 3.65 -1.26 1.36
N ARG A 45 4.92 -0.87 1.52
CA ARG A 45 6.00 -1.73 2.01
C ARG A 45 6.76 -1.10 3.17
N LYS A 46 7.15 -1.91 4.16
CA LYS A 46 8.04 -1.54 5.26
C LYS A 46 9.19 -2.55 5.36
N VAL A 47 10.43 -2.06 5.31
CA VAL A 47 11.62 -2.89 5.55
C VAL A 47 11.71 -3.21 7.04
N ILE A 48 12.03 -4.47 7.35
CA ILE A 48 12.25 -4.98 8.71
C ILE A 48 13.68 -5.50 8.75
N SER A 49 14.60 -4.55 8.95
CA SER A 49 16.03 -4.76 9.14
C SER A 49 16.37 -4.50 10.60
#